data_AF-A0A3L7PJK2-F1
#
_entry.id   AF-A0A3L7PJK2-F1
#
_cell.length_a   1.000
_cell.length_b   1.000
_cell.length_c   1.000
_cell.angle_alpha   90.00
_cell.angle_beta   90.00
_cell.angle_gamma   90.00
#
_symmetry.space_group_name_H-M   'P 1'
#
loop_
_entity.id
_entity.type
_entity.pdbx_description
1 polymer ?
#
loop_
_entity_poly.entity_id
_entity_poly.type
_entity_poly.pdbx_seq_one_letter_code
_entity_poly.pdbx_strand_id
1 'polypeptide(L)'
;ATHDAAGWSGTATGRIDEIDLGSVTKMLDARGAGIACVDASQVTWTDGRLARAAIECNCGRGWIDTLLFDRLVIALGCRPAPAARSTGETVRSFDAAGCVLKLEGDRMTLQPALGDAVAVAGGAALLHAPSAPVPFDRLAWMLSPPAATFVPADGPGAWLMSVLPVKPAEGAEGSESGTRTENPSDGDQRRGF
;
A
#
# COMPACT_ATOMS: atom_id res chain seq x y z
N ALA A 1 13.54 -11.89 -15.29
CA ALA A 1 14.14 -10.80 -14.51
C ALA A 1 15.38 -10.33 -15.23
N THR A 2 15.48 -9.04 -15.50
CA THR A 2 16.70 -8.41 -16.03
C THR A 2 17.37 -7.66 -14.88
N HIS A 3 18.69 -7.80 -14.79
CA HIS A 3 19.50 -7.17 -13.75
C HIS A 3 20.44 -6.16 -14.43
N ASP A 4 20.10 -4.89 -14.32
CA ASP A 4 20.96 -3.79 -14.76
C ASP A 4 21.49 -3.04 -13.52
N ALA A 5 22.47 -2.15 -13.71
CA ALA A 5 23.12 -1.39 -12.64
C ALA A 5 22.15 -0.52 -11.79
N ALA A 6 20.88 -0.39 -12.21
CA ALA A 6 19.79 0.34 -11.54
C ALA A 6 18.91 -0.54 -10.61
N GLY A 7 19.08 -1.87 -10.62
CA GLY A 7 18.30 -2.80 -9.79
C GLY A 7 17.62 -3.89 -10.60
N TRP A 8 16.71 -4.63 -9.94
CA TRP A 8 15.98 -5.73 -10.56
C TRP A 8 14.62 -5.25 -11.08
N SER A 9 14.26 -5.69 -12.29
CA SER A 9 12.94 -5.45 -12.87
C SER A 9 12.29 -6.76 -13.31
N GLY A 10 10.96 -6.81 -13.26
CA GLY A 10 10.24 -8.01 -13.66
C GLY A 10 8.76 -7.98 -13.31
N THR A 11 8.08 -9.06 -13.68
CA THR A 11 6.67 -9.26 -13.38
C THR A 11 6.46 -10.62 -12.72
N ALA A 12 5.47 -10.70 -11.85
CA ALA A 12 5.01 -11.96 -11.27
C ALA A 12 3.49 -12.02 -11.22
N THR A 13 2.99 -13.24 -11.27
CA THR A 13 1.61 -13.61 -10.97
C THR A 13 1.65 -14.86 -10.10
N GLY A 14 0.67 -15.04 -9.25
CA GLY A 14 0.64 -16.25 -8.42
C GLY A 14 -0.50 -16.24 -7.43
N ARG A 15 -0.73 -17.41 -6.84
CA ARG A 15 -1.78 -17.64 -5.86
C ARG A 15 -1.19 -18.31 -4.63
N ILE A 16 -1.63 -17.87 -3.48
CA ILE A 16 -1.28 -18.45 -2.18
C ILE A 16 -2.60 -18.80 -1.51
N ASP A 17 -2.86 -20.10 -1.40
CA ASP A 17 -4.01 -20.64 -0.67
C ASP A 17 -3.64 -20.93 0.79
N GLU A 18 -4.67 -21.16 1.61
CA GLU A 18 -4.54 -21.64 3.00
C GLU A 18 -3.70 -20.74 3.93
N ILE A 19 -3.78 -19.42 3.73
CA ILE A 19 -3.13 -18.46 4.62
C ILE A 19 -3.91 -18.40 5.94
N ASP A 20 -3.31 -18.91 7.01
CA ASP A 20 -3.85 -18.76 8.37
C ASP A 20 -3.71 -17.31 8.85
N LEU A 21 -4.84 -16.61 8.95
CA LEU A 21 -4.89 -15.23 9.47
C LEU A 21 -4.35 -15.13 10.89
N GLY A 22 -4.56 -16.15 11.74
CA GLY A 22 -4.09 -16.11 13.12
C GLY A 22 -2.56 -16.08 13.22
N SER A 23 -1.87 -16.70 12.27
CA SER A 23 -0.41 -16.64 12.16
C SER A 23 0.07 -15.29 11.62
N VAL A 24 -0.62 -14.73 10.63
CA VAL A 24 -0.28 -13.43 10.03
C VAL A 24 -0.50 -12.28 11.02
N THR A 25 -1.64 -12.24 11.72
CA THR A 25 -1.96 -11.11 12.61
C THR A 25 -1.06 -11.06 13.84
N LYS A 26 -0.53 -12.21 14.31
CA LYS A 26 0.44 -12.25 15.42
C LYS A 26 1.68 -11.41 15.14
N MET A 27 2.14 -11.37 13.89
CA MET A 27 3.29 -10.53 13.49
C MET A 27 3.01 -9.03 13.62
N LEU A 28 1.74 -8.64 13.80
CA LEU A 28 1.28 -7.27 13.90
C LEU A 28 0.88 -6.90 15.34
N ASP A 29 1.15 -7.75 16.32
CA ASP A 29 0.61 -7.64 17.69
C ASP A 29 -0.93 -7.57 17.73
N ALA A 30 -1.59 -8.12 16.71
CA ALA A 30 -3.04 -8.18 16.60
C ALA A 30 -3.53 -9.63 16.59
N ARG A 31 -4.83 -9.82 16.74
CA ARG A 31 -5.46 -11.14 16.75
C ARG A 31 -6.50 -11.25 15.66
N GLY A 32 -6.55 -12.42 15.05
CA GLY A 32 -7.59 -12.82 14.14
C GLY A 32 -7.61 -14.31 13.96
N ALA A 33 -8.63 -14.80 13.27
CA ALA A 33 -8.69 -16.15 12.76
C ALA A 33 -9.48 -16.18 11.46
N GLY A 34 -9.20 -17.19 10.64
CA GLY A 34 -9.77 -17.36 9.32
C GLY A 34 -8.71 -17.91 8.37
N ILE A 35 -9.16 -18.56 7.32
CA ILE A 35 -8.29 -19.06 6.25
C ILE A 35 -8.52 -18.18 5.03
N ALA A 36 -7.45 -17.52 4.60
CA ALA A 36 -7.47 -16.61 3.48
C ALA A 36 -6.77 -17.21 2.25
N CYS A 37 -7.15 -16.69 1.09
CA CYS A 37 -6.43 -16.87 -0.16
C CYS A 37 -6.02 -15.50 -0.68
N VAL A 38 -4.82 -15.43 -1.25
CA VAL A 38 -4.31 -14.25 -1.95
C VAL A 38 -4.01 -14.63 -3.39
N ASP A 39 -4.59 -13.91 -4.34
CA ASP A 39 -4.35 -14.06 -5.77
C ASP A 39 -3.73 -12.77 -6.33
N ALA A 40 -2.46 -12.86 -6.72
CA ALA A 40 -1.75 -11.80 -7.37
C ALA A 40 -1.86 -11.97 -8.89
N SER A 41 -2.88 -11.35 -9.47
CA SER A 41 -3.10 -11.34 -10.93
C SER A 41 -2.06 -10.52 -11.69
N GLN A 42 -1.43 -9.55 -11.03
CA GLN A 42 -0.35 -8.76 -11.58
C GLN A 42 0.52 -8.19 -10.46
N VAL A 43 1.83 -8.36 -10.58
CA VAL A 43 2.83 -7.61 -9.81
C VAL A 43 3.95 -7.23 -10.76
N THR A 44 4.35 -5.96 -10.74
CA THR A 44 5.41 -5.40 -11.59
C THR A 44 6.39 -4.64 -10.72
N TRP A 45 7.67 -4.91 -10.93
CA TRP A 45 8.77 -4.20 -10.30
C TRP A 45 9.62 -3.49 -11.34
N THR A 46 10.05 -2.28 -10.98
CA THR A 46 10.96 -1.42 -11.72
C THR A 46 12.00 -0.88 -10.75
N ASP A 47 13.28 -0.98 -11.10
CA ASP A 47 14.41 -0.48 -10.29
C ASP A 47 14.37 -0.98 -8.84
N GLY A 48 14.03 -2.25 -8.66
CA GLY A 48 13.95 -2.92 -7.37
C GLY A 48 12.72 -2.60 -6.51
N ARG A 49 11.75 -1.85 -7.04
CA ARG A 49 10.54 -1.41 -6.32
C ARG A 49 9.27 -1.81 -7.04
N LEU A 50 8.20 -2.02 -6.28
CA LEU A 50 6.86 -2.22 -6.81
C LEU A 50 6.45 -0.98 -7.60
N ALA A 51 6.10 -1.18 -8.87
CA ALA A 51 5.55 -0.15 -9.75
C ALA A 51 4.04 -0.31 -9.93
N ARG A 52 3.56 -1.56 -9.96
CA ARG A 52 2.14 -1.89 -10.08
C ARG A 52 1.82 -3.21 -9.40
N ALA A 53 0.65 -3.30 -8.78
CA ALA A 53 0.12 -4.57 -8.29
C ALA A 53 -1.41 -4.62 -8.37
N ALA A 54 -1.96 -5.81 -8.59
CA ALA A 54 -3.37 -6.12 -8.45
C ALA A 54 -3.48 -7.46 -7.72
N ILE A 55 -3.84 -7.38 -6.44
CA ILE A 55 -3.83 -8.48 -5.49
C ILE A 55 -5.23 -8.63 -4.90
N GLU A 56 -5.90 -9.74 -5.18
CA GLU A 56 -7.15 -10.11 -4.54
C GLU A 56 -6.86 -10.85 -3.24
N CYS A 57 -7.49 -10.42 -2.16
CA CYS A 57 -7.47 -11.10 -0.88
C CYS A 57 -8.90 -11.51 -0.56
N ASN A 58 -9.14 -12.80 -0.29
CA ASN A 58 -10.42 -13.30 0.19
C ASN A 58 -10.24 -14.18 1.43
N CYS A 59 -11.24 -14.19 2.29
CA CYS A 59 -11.30 -15.02 3.47
C CYS A 59 -12.76 -15.43 3.70
N GLY A 60 -12.97 -16.71 4.01
CA GLY A 60 -14.27 -17.20 4.48
C GLY A 60 -14.59 -16.71 5.89
N ARG A 61 -15.30 -17.52 6.66
CA ARG A 61 -15.66 -17.18 8.05
C ARG A 61 -14.40 -16.94 8.89
N GLY A 62 -14.43 -15.88 9.69
CA GLY A 62 -13.32 -15.51 10.56
C GLY A 62 -13.68 -14.44 11.57
N TRP A 63 -12.66 -13.92 12.25
CA TRP A 63 -12.77 -12.77 13.12
C TRP A 63 -11.45 -12.00 13.19
N ILE A 64 -11.54 -10.72 13.52
CA ILE A 64 -10.40 -9.87 13.86
C ILE A 64 -10.66 -9.15 15.17
N ASP A 65 -9.63 -8.81 15.93
CA ASP A 65 -9.77 -8.01 17.14
C ASP A 65 -9.95 -6.52 16.84
N THR A 66 -10.28 -5.75 17.90
CA THR A 66 -10.46 -4.30 17.81
C THR A 66 -9.23 -3.58 17.28
N LEU A 67 -8.01 -4.02 17.64
CA LEU A 67 -6.79 -3.36 17.19
C LEU A 67 -6.64 -3.43 15.67
N LEU A 68 -6.82 -4.62 15.08
CA LEU A 68 -6.74 -4.77 13.63
C LEU A 68 -7.89 -4.03 12.92
N PHE A 69 -9.10 -4.10 13.49
CA PHE A 69 -10.24 -3.36 12.96
C PHE A 69 -9.97 -1.84 12.93
N ASP A 70 -9.50 -1.27 14.04
CA ASP A 70 -9.20 0.16 14.14
C ASP A 70 -8.07 0.58 13.21
N ARG A 71 -7.06 -0.28 12.98
CA ARG A 71 -6.01 -0.01 11.99
C ARG A 71 -6.55 0.07 10.57
N LEU A 72 -7.46 -0.81 10.18
CA LEU A 72 -8.12 -0.73 8.87
C LEU A 72 -8.89 0.60 8.72
N VAL A 73 -9.53 1.06 9.81
CA VAL A 73 -10.28 2.31 9.80
C VAL A 73 -9.37 3.54 9.78
N ILE A 74 -8.37 3.60 10.65
CA ILE A 74 -7.53 4.79 10.87
C ILE A 74 -6.44 4.90 9.82
N ALA A 75 -5.74 3.80 9.53
CA ALA A 75 -4.62 3.83 8.59
C ALA A 75 -5.13 3.85 7.15
N LEU A 76 -6.01 2.91 6.80
CA LEU A 76 -6.50 2.76 5.42
C LEU A 76 -7.75 3.60 5.12
N GLY A 77 -8.42 4.16 6.12
CA GLY A 77 -9.65 4.93 5.87
C GLY A 77 -10.86 4.06 5.54
N CYS A 78 -10.83 2.77 5.88
CA CYS A 78 -12.01 1.91 5.76
C CYS A 78 -13.13 2.44 6.66
N ARG A 79 -14.38 2.28 6.23
CA ARG A 79 -15.52 2.94 6.87
C ARG A 79 -16.38 1.91 7.60
N PRO A 80 -16.46 1.94 8.94
CA PRO A 80 -17.33 1.03 9.70
C PRO A 80 -18.79 1.21 9.29
N ALA A 81 -19.47 0.09 9.04
CA ALA A 81 -20.89 0.06 8.81
C ALA A 81 -21.65 -0.08 10.14
N PRO A 82 -22.98 0.19 10.17
CA PRO A 82 -23.78 0.06 11.38
C PRO A 82 -23.66 -1.30 12.08
N ALA A 83 -23.52 -2.40 11.33
CA ALA A 83 -23.42 -3.75 11.88
C ALA A 83 -22.07 -4.04 12.56
N ALA A 84 -21.03 -3.22 12.34
CA ALA A 84 -19.77 -3.32 13.09
C ALA A 84 -19.83 -2.68 14.49
N ARG A 85 -20.93 -2.00 14.83
CA ARG A 85 -21.11 -1.43 16.17
C ARG A 85 -21.54 -2.54 17.13
N SER A 86 -20.60 -3.00 17.94
CA SER A 86 -20.86 -3.90 19.06
C SER A 86 -20.32 -3.27 20.34
N THR A 87 -21.21 -3.03 21.31
CA THR A 87 -20.84 -2.45 22.60
C THR A 87 -20.18 -3.50 23.47
N GLY A 88 -18.89 -3.34 23.78
CA GLY A 88 -18.14 -4.20 24.70
C GLY A 88 -17.51 -5.44 24.07
N GLU A 89 -17.74 -5.72 22.80
CA GLU A 89 -17.11 -6.84 22.10
C GLU A 89 -15.71 -6.46 21.62
N THR A 90 -14.73 -7.31 21.93
CA THR A 90 -13.31 -7.11 21.61
C THR A 90 -12.88 -7.71 20.27
N VAL A 91 -13.82 -8.37 19.59
CA VAL A 91 -13.65 -8.99 18.28
C VAL A 91 -14.78 -8.62 17.33
N ARG A 92 -14.53 -8.74 16.03
CA ARG A 92 -15.51 -8.58 14.96
C ARG A 92 -15.50 -9.85 14.13
N SER A 93 -16.52 -10.67 14.32
CA SER A 93 -16.75 -11.88 13.53
C SER A 93 -17.34 -11.52 12.18
N PHE A 94 -16.93 -12.22 11.13
CA PHE A 94 -17.44 -12.07 9.77
C PHE A 94 -17.71 -13.44 9.13
N ASP A 95 -18.68 -13.48 8.23
CA ASP A 95 -18.97 -14.64 7.40
C ASP A 95 -18.05 -14.71 6.18
N ALA A 96 -17.67 -13.54 5.66
CA ALA A 96 -16.71 -13.39 4.57
C ALA A 96 -16.02 -12.02 4.66
N ALA A 97 -14.75 -11.98 4.23
CA ALA A 97 -14.01 -10.75 3.98
C ALA A 97 -13.32 -10.86 2.62
N GLY A 98 -13.27 -9.75 1.87
CA GLY A 98 -12.70 -9.77 0.54
C GLY A 98 -12.48 -8.40 -0.06
N CYS A 99 -11.33 -8.20 -0.69
CA CYS A 99 -11.00 -6.98 -1.42
C CYS A 99 -9.96 -7.22 -2.50
N VAL A 100 -9.93 -6.34 -3.49
CA VAL A 100 -8.81 -6.24 -4.44
C VAL A 100 -7.99 -5.00 -4.09
N LEU A 101 -6.75 -5.23 -3.72
CA LEU A 101 -5.72 -4.23 -3.51
C LEU A 101 -5.06 -3.91 -4.86
N LYS A 102 -5.16 -2.65 -5.31
CA LYS A 102 -4.42 -2.16 -6.47
C LYS A 102 -3.41 -1.10 -6.06
N LEU A 103 -2.19 -1.22 -6.56
CA LEU A 103 -1.12 -0.23 -6.43
C LEU A 103 -0.83 0.33 -7.81
N GLU A 104 -0.95 1.65 -7.98
CA GLU A 104 -0.65 2.37 -9.21
C GLU A 104 -0.04 3.74 -8.87
N GLY A 105 1.15 4.02 -9.39
CA GLY A 105 1.87 5.26 -9.06
C GLY A 105 2.16 5.38 -7.56
N ASP A 106 1.79 6.51 -6.95
CA ASP A 106 1.95 6.78 -5.52
C ASP A 106 0.71 6.40 -4.70
N ARG A 107 -0.30 5.76 -5.31
CA ARG A 107 -1.59 5.48 -4.68
C ARG A 107 -1.94 4.01 -4.67
N MET A 108 -2.81 3.72 -3.72
CA MET A 108 -3.40 2.42 -3.46
C MET A 108 -4.91 2.56 -3.47
N THR A 109 -5.61 1.63 -4.12
CA THR A 109 -7.07 1.53 -4.01
C THR A 109 -7.43 0.17 -3.43
N LEU A 110 -8.37 0.16 -2.49
CA LEU A 110 -8.99 -1.04 -1.98
C LEU A 110 -10.38 -1.15 -2.61
N GLN A 111 -10.58 -2.13 -3.49
CA GLN A 111 -11.89 -2.37 -4.11
C GLN A 111 -12.62 -3.46 -3.33
N PRO A 112 -13.89 -3.24 -2.94
CA PRO A 112 -14.66 -4.27 -2.23
C PRO A 112 -14.94 -5.46 -3.16
N ALA A 113 -14.88 -6.68 -2.60
CA ALA A 113 -15.23 -7.91 -3.33
C ALA A 113 -16.60 -8.49 -2.92
N LEU A 114 -17.25 -7.90 -1.91
CA LEU A 114 -18.50 -8.39 -1.32
C LEU A 114 -19.60 -7.33 -1.49
N GLY A 115 -19.92 -7.01 -2.74
CA GLY A 115 -20.77 -5.84 -3.06
C GLY A 115 -19.99 -4.54 -2.82
N ASP A 116 -20.48 -3.69 -1.93
CA ASP A 116 -19.80 -2.45 -1.52
C ASP A 116 -18.98 -2.59 -0.22
N ALA A 117 -18.90 -3.81 0.32
CA ALA A 117 -18.24 -4.13 1.57
C ALA A 117 -16.92 -4.90 1.37
N VAL A 118 -15.99 -4.71 2.30
CA VAL A 118 -14.77 -5.51 2.42
C VAL A 118 -14.91 -6.63 3.46
N ALA A 119 -15.93 -6.56 4.32
CA ALA A 119 -16.30 -7.63 5.25
C ALA A 119 -17.80 -7.61 5.55
N VAL A 120 -18.42 -8.79 5.69
CA VAL A 120 -19.86 -8.95 5.96
C VAL A 120 -20.12 -9.97 7.08
N ALA A 121 -21.17 -9.75 7.86
CA ALA A 121 -21.70 -10.71 8.85
C ALA A 121 -23.24 -10.67 8.86
N GLY A 122 -23.86 -11.85 8.90
CA GLY A 122 -25.32 -11.99 8.83
C GLY A 122 -25.92 -11.35 7.57
N GLY A 123 -25.16 -11.30 6.47
CA GLY A 123 -25.55 -10.59 5.24
C GLY A 123 -25.47 -9.05 5.31
N ALA A 124 -25.03 -8.47 6.44
CA ALA A 124 -24.84 -7.04 6.59
C ALA A 124 -23.36 -6.65 6.46
N ALA A 125 -23.08 -5.49 5.86
CA ALA A 125 -21.72 -4.94 5.82
C ALA A 125 -21.21 -4.64 7.23
N LEU A 126 -19.97 -5.01 7.51
CA LEU A 126 -19.23 -4.59 8.71
C LEU A 126 -18.30 -3.42 8.38
N LEU A 127 -17.64 -3.48 7.23
CA LEU A 127 -16.62 -2.55 6.84
C LEU A 127 -16.72 -2.28 5.35
N HIS A 128 -16.76 -1.02 4.97
CA HIS A 128 -16.68 -0.58 3.59
C HIS A 128 -15.26 -0.17 3.24
N ALA A 129 -14.93 -0.28 1.96
CA ALA A 129 -13.68 0.25 1.44
C ALA A 129 -13.57 1.78 1.66
N PRO A 130 -12.33 2.32 1.65
CA PRO A 130 -12.09 3.76 1.62
C PRO A 130 -12.77 4.37 0.38
N SER A 131 -13.30 5.59 0.51
CA SER A 131 -14.00 6.26 -0.58
C SER A 131 -13.08 6.88 -1.63
N ALA A 132 -11.77 6.92 -1.38
CA ALA A 132 -10.78 7.51 -2.25
C ALA A 132 -9.47 6.69 -2.22
N PRO A 133 -8.62 6.81 -3.26
CA PRO A 133 -7.29 6.23 -3.24
C PRO A 133 -6.47 6.74 -2.05
N VAL A 134 -5.78 5.84 -1.38
CA VAL A 134 -4.94 6.14 -0.22
C VAL A 134 -3.47 6.13 -0.62
N PRO A 135 -2.63 7.00 -0.01
CA PRO A 135 -1.19 6.86 -0.11
C PRO A 135 -0.70 5.47 0.32
N PHE A 136 0.25 4.88 -0.39
CA PHE A 136 0.71 3.51 -0.12
C PHE A 136 1.42 3.35 1.25
N ASP A 137 2.00 4.43 1.78
CA ASP A 137 2.67 4.46 3.08
C ASP A 137 1.68 4.19 4.23
N ARG A 138 0.38 4.43 4.01
CA ARG A 138 -0.69 4.01 4.92
C ARG A 138 -0.74 2.49 5.12
N LEU A 139 -0.37 1.70 4.12
CA LEU A 139 -0.25 0.25 4.27
C LEU A 139 0.90 -0.10 5.22
N ALA A 140 2.03 0.60 5.12
CA ALA A 140 3.13 0.42 6.07
C ALA A 140 2.72 0.84 7.49
N TRP A 141 1.96 1.94 7.64
CA TRP A 141 1.45 2.38 8.95
C TRP A 141 0.46 1.40 9.58
N MET A 142 -0.39 0.76 8.77
CA MET A 142 -1.28 -0.31 9.25
C MET A 142 -0.49 -1.46 9.88
N LEU A 143 0.74 -1.70 9.40
CA LEU A 143 1.61 -2.78 9.86
C LEU A 143 2.60 -2.34 10.96
N SER A 144 2.63 -1.07 11.33
CA SER A 144 3.54 -0.55 12.37
C SER A 144 3.10 -0.97 13.78
N PRO A 145 4.05 -1.24 14.70
CA PRO A 145 3.75 -1.56 16.10
C PRO A 145 2.95 -0.45 16.80
N PRO A 146 2.06 -0.77 17.76
CA PRO A 146 1.22 0.22 18.44
C PRO A 146 1.99 1.31 19.20
N ALA A 147 3.23 0.99 19.63
CA ALA A 147 4.10 1.88 20.41
C ALA A 147 5.06 2.71 19.56
N ALA A 148 5.10 2.52 18.24
CA ALA A 148 5.94 3.30 17.35
C ALA A 148 5.23 4.62 17.01
N THR A 149 5.86 5.76 17.31
CA THR A 149 5.53 7.05 16.69
C THR A 149 5.42 6.82 15.19
N PHE A 150 4.29 7.16 14.56
CA PHE A 150 3.85 6.90 13.16
C PHE A 150 4.94 7.07 12.06
N VAL A 151 5.95 6.22 12.11
CA VAL A 151 7.10 6.15 11.22
C VAL A 151 7.46 4.66 11.21
N PRO A 152 7.46 3.98 10.05
CA PRO A 152 7.97 2.63 9.92
C PRO A 152 9.50 2.63 10.12
N ALA A 153 9.96 2.76 11.36
CA ALA A 153 11.38 2.71 11.69
C ALA A 153 11.87 1.25 11.76
N ASP A 154 10.99 0.31 12.16
CA ASP A 154 11.28 -1.11 12.33
C ASP A 154 10.03 -1.98 12.00
N GLY A 155 10.23 -3.30 11.88
CA GLY A 155 9.16 -4.30 11.71
C GLY A 155 8.67 -4.48 10.26
N PRO A 156 7.55 -5.21 10.05
CA PRO A 156 7.02 -5.53 8.71
C PRO A 156 6.75 -4.29 7.84
N GLY A 157 6.33 -3.17 8.45
CA GLY A 157 6.14 -1.90 7.75
C GLY A 157 7.43 -1.31 7.18
N ALA A 158 8.57 -1.46 7.85
CA ALA A 158 9.87 -0.95 7.39
C ALA A 158 10.38 -1.71 6.16
N TRP A 159 10.25 -3.04 6.15
CA TRP A 159 10.52 -3.84 4.95
C TRP A 159 9.61 -3.42 3.80
N LEU A 160 8.32 -3.23 4.06
CA LEU A 160 7.37 -2.82 3.03
C LEU A 160 7.78 -1.49 2.38
N MET A 161 8.22 -0.50 3.15
CA MET A 161 8.73 0.78 2.60
C MET A 161 9.98 0.63 1.70
N SER A 162 10.76 -0.45 1.87
CA SER A 162 11.90 -0.74 0.99
C SER A 162 11.49 -1.23 -0.39
N VAL A 163 10.31 -1.86 -0.50
CA VAL A 163 9.81 -2.46 -1.75
C VAL A 163 8.65 -1.68 -2.36
N LEU A 164 8.00 -0.78 -1.62
CA LEU A 164 6.92 0.06 -2.12
C LEU A 164 7.42 1.10 -3.15
N PRO A 165 6.50 1.64 -3.98
CA PRO A 165 6.82 2.76 -4.88
C PRO A 165 7.47 3.90 -4.10
N VAL A 166 8.32 4.71 -4.74
CA VAL A 166 8.78 5.97 -4.16
C VAL A 166 7.84 7.06 -4.64
N LYS A 167 7.32 7.89 -3.73
CA LYS A 167 6.61 9.10 -4.13
C LYS A 167 7.57 9.93 -4.99
N PRO A 168 7.24 10.29 -6.25
CA PRO A 168 8.07 11.20 -7.02
C PRO A 168 8.28 12.47 -6.20
N ALA A 169 9.52 12.96 -6.13
CA ALA A 169 9.79 14.23 -5.46
C ALA A 169 8.95 15.31 -6.16
N GLU A 170 8.05 15.97 -5.42
CA GLU A 170 7.36 17.17 -5.91
C GLU A 170 8.45 18.21 -6.24
N GLY A 171 8.69 18.44 -7.54
CA GLY A 171 9.64 19.46 -8.01
C GLY A 171 10.67 19.03 -9.06
N ALA A 172 10.64 17.79 -9.57
CA ALA A 172 11.52 17.40 -10.70
C ALA A 172 10.96 17.78 -12.08
N GLU A 173 10.16 18.85 -12.17
CA GLU A 173 9.85 19.50 -13.45
C GLU A 173 10.73 20.76 -13.56
N GLY A 174 11.69 20.71 -14.49
CA GLY A 174 12.36 21.91 -15.00
C GLY A 174 13.73 22.22 -14.42
N SER A 175 14.72 21.37 -14.68
CA SER A 175 16.11 21.85 -14.76
C SER A 175 16.86 21.11 -15.85
N GLU A 176 16.53 21.45 -17.09
CA GLU A 176 17.47 21.38 -18.22
C GLU A 176 17.00 22.38 -19.29
N SER A 177 17.72 23.50 -19.44
CA SER A 177 18.51 23.78 -20.66
C SER A 177 18.79 25.28 -20.88
N GLY A 178 20.08 25.61 -21.06
CA GLY A 178 20.59 26.81 -21.76
C GLY A 178 20.63 28.12 -20.94
N THR A 179 21.75 28.83 -20.77
CA THR A 179 22.95 28.89 -21.59
C THR A 179 24.09 29.45 -20.74
N ARG A 180 25.20 28.71 -20.69
CA ARG A 180 26.50 29.17 -20.20
C ARG A 180 27.10 30.06 -21.29
N THR A 181 27.06 31.37 -21.11
CA THR A 181 27.79 32.31 -21.97
C THR A 181 29.20 32.47 -21.41
N GLU A 182 30.13 31.63 -21.86
CA GLU A 182 31.56 31.86 -21.66
C GLU A 182 32.10 32.77 -22.79
N ASN A 183 32.37 34.04 -22.42
CA ASN A 183 33.55 34.91 -22.69
C ASN A 183 34.19 34.99 -24.10
N PRO A 184 34.90 36.10 -24.48
CA PRO A 184 35.69 36.98 -23.60
C PRO A 184 35.69 38.50 -23.90
N SER A 185 36.15 39.28 -22.93
CA SER A 185 36.82 40.58 -23.17
C SER A 185 38.25 40.33 -23.62
N ASP A 186 38.71 41.00 -24.68
CA ASP A 186 39.81 41.99 -24.68
C ASP A 186 40.41 42.21 -26.10
N GLY A 187 40.85 43.43 -26.38
CA GLY A 187 41.97 43.70 -27.29
C GLY A 187 41.73 44.02 -28.78
N ASP A 188 41.54 45.31 -29.06
CA ASP A 188 42.26 46.16 -30.05
C ASP A 188 42.80 45.53 -31.38
N GLN A 189 42.30 46.02 -32.54
CA GLN A 189 43.15 46.54 -33.65
C GLN A 189 42.36 47.10 -34.86
N ARG A 190 42.48 48.42 -35.06
CA ARG A 190 42.57 49.23 -36.31
C ARG A 190 42.14 48.64 -37.68
N ARG A 191 41.29 49.38 -38.44
CA ARG A 191 41.57 49.99 -39.79
C ARG A 191 40.32 50.64 -40.46
N GLY A 192 40.51 51.86 -40.99
CA GLY A 192 39.73 52.54 -42.06
C GLY A 192 38.39 53.15 -41.61
N PHE A 193 38.09 54.45 -41.74
CA PHE A 193 38.49 55.50 -42.67
C PHE A 193 38.84 56.81 -41.95
#